data_AF-A0A087G5G5-F1
#
_entry.id   AF-A0A087G5G5-F1
#
_cell.length_a   1.000
_cell.length_b   1.000
_cell.length_c   1.000
_cell.angle_alpha   90.00
_cell.angle_beta   90.00
_cell.angle_gamma   90.00
#
_symmetry.space_group_name_H-M   'P 1'
#
loop_
_entity.id
_entity.type
_entity.pdbx_description
1 polymer ?
#
loop_
_entity_poly.entity_id
_entity_poly.type
_entity_poly.pdbx_seq_one_letter_code
_entity_poly.pdbx_strand_id
1 'polypeptide(L)'
;MFLAMMALETGTTVRAQVCNDQLSNVQVCAPLVLPGAVNPSPNSNCCTALQATNKDCLCNALRAATTLASQCNLPSFDCGISA
;
A
#
# COMPACT_ATOMS: atom_id res chain seq x y z
N MET A 1 -37.78 -4.05 18.91
CA MET A 1 -36.55 -4.85 19.12
C MET A 1 -35.72 -4.81 17.84
N PHE A 2 -35.05 -3.68 17.56
CA PHE A 2 -34.18 -3.51 16.39
C PHE A 2 -32.87 -2.82 16.82
N LEU A 3 -32.26 -3.31 17.89
CA LEU A 3 -31.00 -2.79 18.43
C LEU A 3 -30.07 -3.98 18.65
N ALA A 4 -29.52 -4.55 17.58
CA ALA A 4 -28.55 -5.62 17.72
C ALA A 4 -27.66 -5.82 16.48
N MET A 5 -27.05 -4.78 15.88
CA MET A 5 -25.92 -4.95 14.95
C MET A 5 -25.03 -3.70 14.93
N MET A 6 -24.25 -3.46 15.97
CA MET A 6 -23.17 -2.43 15.95
C MET A 6 -21.91 -2.95 16.63
N ALA A 7 -21.54 -4.20 16.36
CA ALA A 7 -20.34 -4.78 16.94
C ALA A 7 -19.75 -5.81 15.98
N LEU A 8 -19.00 -5.35 14.97
CA LEU A 8 -17.97 -6.15 14.26
C LEU A 8 -17.16 -5.31 13.24
N GLU A 9 -17.53 -4.06 12.96
CA GLU A 9 -16.91 -3.29 11.87
C GLU A 9 -15.76 -2.38 12.31
N THR A 10 -15.65 -2.05 13.60
CA THR A 10 -14.63 -1.11 14.08
C THR A 10 -13.20 -1.61 13.86
N GLY A 11 -12.98 -2.93 13.87
CA GLY A 11 -11.64 -3.51 13.65
C GLY A 11 -11.14 -3.38 12.21
N THR A 12 -12.02 -3.40 11.21
CA THR A 12 -11.63 -3.32 9.79
C THR A 12 -11.39 -1.87 9.38
N THR A 13 -12.22 -0.93 9.81
CA THR A 13 -12.04 0.50 9.54
C THR A 13 -10.79 1.05 10.22
N VAL A 14 -10.56 0.69 11.49
CA VAL A 14 -9.34 1.10 12.22
C VAL A 14 -8.08 0.51 11.57
N ARG A 15 -8.10 -0.76 11.15
CA ARG A 15 -6.97 -1.34 10.40
C ARG A 15 -6.74 -0.67 9.05
N ALA A 16 -7.80 -0.26 8.36
CA ALA A 16 -7.69 0.47 7.10
C ALA A 16 -7.09 1.86 7.29
N GLN A 17 -7.47 2.57 8.37
CA GLN A 17 -6.90 3.87 8.72
C GLN A 17 -5.41 3.75 9.09
N VAL A 18 -5.06 2.83 9.98
CA VAL A 18 -3.66 2.56 10.35
C VAL A 18 -2.82 2.18 9.11
N CYS A 19 -3.39 1.37 8.22
CA CYS A 19 -2.75 1.02 6.95
C CYS A 19 -2.53 2.25 6.07
N ASN A 20 -3.51 3.16 5.98
CA ASN A 20 -3.39 4.40 5.21
C ASN A 20 -2.27 5.30 5.76
N ASP A 21 -2.21 5.48 7.07
CA ASP A 21 -1.16 6.27 7.74
C ASP A 21 0.23 5.66 7.51
N GLN A 22 0.37 4.33 7.63
CA GLN A 22 1.62 3.64 7.34
C GLN A 22 2.02 3.78 5.86
N LEU A 23 1.06 3.68 4.93
CA LEU A 23 1.32 3.81 3.50
C LEU A 23 1.71 5.24 3.11
N SER A 24 1.19 6.26 3.81
CA SER A 24 1.63 7.66 3.62
C SER A 24 3.11 7.83 3.96
N ASN A 25 3.62 7.14 5.00
CA ASN A 25 5.05 7.18 5.30
C ASN A 25 5.93 6.56 4.20
N VAL A 26 5.40 5.60 3.44
CA VAL A 26 6.09 4.98 2.29
C VAL A 26 6.18 5.93 1.09
N GLN A 27 5.48 7.08 1.09
CA GLN A 27 5.61 8.08 0.03
C GLN A 27 7.02 8.66 -0.06
N VAL A 28 7.83 8.58 1.00
CA VAL A 28 9.27 8.92 0.96
C VAL A 28 10.07 8.06 -0.04
N CYS A 29 9.53 6.90 -0.44
CA CYS A 29 10.09 6.02 -1.46
C CYS A 29 9.78 6.46 -2.90
N ALA A 30 8.85 7.41 -3.12
CA ALA A 30 8.44 7.87 -4.43
C ALA A 30 9.60 8.19 -5.40
N PRO A 31 10.64 8.97 -5.02
CA PRO A 31 11.74 9.27 -5.94
C PRO A 31 12.60 8.06 -6.30
N LEU A 32 12.55 6.95 -5.54
CA LEU A 32 13.30 5.73 -5.84
C LEU A 32 12.58 4.80 -6.82
N VAL A 33 11.25 4.89 -6.91
CA VAL A 33 10.41 4.02 -7.76
C VAL A 33 10.06 4.66 -9.10
N LEU A 34 10.45 5.92 -9.31
CA LEU A 34 10.22 6.64 -10.56
C LEU A 34 11.33 6.35 -11.57
N PRO A 35 10.98 6.10 -12.85
CA PRO A 35 11.97 5.95 -13.92
C PRO A 35 12.76 7.27 -14.08
N GLY A 36 14.09 7.16 -14.18
CA GLY A 36 14.98 8.32 -14.29
C GLY A 36 15.52 8.87 -12.96
N ALA A 37 15.31 8.17 -11.85
CA ALA A 37 15.91 8.50 -10.57
C ALA A 37 17.45 8.48 -10.66
N VAL A 38 18.08 9.66 -10.61
CA VAL A 38 19.52 9.88 -10.75
C VAL A 38 20.36 9.37 -9.56
N ASN A 39 19.72 8.88 -8.49
CA ASN A 39 20.43 8.30 -7.36
C ASN A 39 19.53 7.27 -6.64
N PRO A 40 19.58 5.97 -7.02
CA PRO A 40 18.88 4.90 -6.30
C PRO A 40 19.60 4.52 -5.01
N SER A 41 20.36 5.45 -4.40
CA SER A 41 20.99 5.19 -3.12
C SER A 41 19.90 4.75 -2.14
N PRO A 42 20.08 3.65 -1.40
CA PRO A 42 19.07 3.12 -0.50
C PRO A 42 18.81 4.19 0.56
N ASN A 43 17.75 4.97 0.33
CA ASN A 43 17.32 5.96 1.27
C ASN A 43 16.85 5.14 2.49
N SER A 44 17.65 5.21 3.56
CA SER A 44 17.44 4.44 4.79
C SER A 44 16.05 4.74 5.38
N ASN A 45 15.52 5.94 5.14
CA ASN A 45 14.19 6.34 5.58
C ASN A 45 13.07 5.58 4.84
N CYS A 46 13.25 5.27 3.55
CA CYS A 46 12.33 4.45 2.76
C CYS A 46 12.35 3.01 3.25
N CYS A 47 13.53 2.42 3.44
CA CYS A 47 13.63 1.08 4.01
C CYS A 47 13.02 1.00 5.41
N THR A 48 13.24 2.02 6.25
CA THR A 48 12.66 2.11 7.60
C THR A 48 11.14 2.27 7.54
N ALA A 49 10.61 3.10 6.65
CA ALA A 49 9.17 3.26 6.45
C ALA A 49 8.53 1.96 5.92
N LEU A 50 9.20 1.25 5.01
CA LEU A 50 8.75 -0.05 4.52
C LEU A 50 8.70 -1.10 5.64
N GLN A 51 9.73 -1.14 6.48
CA GLN A 51 9.80 -2.06 7.63
C GLN A 51 8.74 -1.74 8.70
N ALA A 52 8.45 -0.45 8.90
CA ALA A 52 7.41 0.00 9.83
C ALA A 52 5.98 -0.21 9.29
N THR A 53 5.82 -0.54 8.00
CA THR A 53 4.52 -0.80 7.37
C THR A 53 4.14 -2.26 7.50
N ASN A 54 2.88 -2.53 7.87
CA ASN A 54 2.39 -3.89 7.96
C ASN A 54 2.37 -4.57 6.58
N LYS A 55 2.93 -5.79 6.46
CA LYS A 55 2.96 -6.55 5.21
C LYS A 55 1.57 -6.83 4.64
N ASP A 56 0.57 -7.11 5.48
CA ASP A 56 -0.81 -7.35 5.02
C ASP A 56 -1.44 -6.10 4.40
N CYS A 57 -1.13 -4.93 4.98
CA CYS A 57 -1.57 -3.64 4.44
C CYS A 57 -0.99 -3.42 3.03
N LEU A 58 0.33 -3.61 2.88
CA LEU A 58 1.03 -3.52 1.60
C LEU A 58 0.45 -4.48 0.55
N CYS A 59 0.27 -5.75 0.91
CA CYS A 59 -0.27 -6.75 -0.02
C CYS A 59 -1.73 -6.47 -0.41
N ASN A 60 -2.56 -6.01 0.53
CA ASN A 60 -3.94 -5.66 0.23
C ASN A 60 -4.04 -4.41 -0.65
N ALA A 61 -3.21 -3.38 -0.40
CA ALA A 61 -3.14 -2.19 -1.24
C ALA A 61 -2.68 -2.55 -2.66
N LEU A 62 -1.66 -3.39 -2.81
CA LEU A 62 -1.16 -3.84 -4.11
C LEU A 62 -2.22 -4.65 -4.87
N ARG A 63 -2.91 -5.57 -4.16
CA ARG A 63 -4.04 -6.33 -4.73
C ARG A 63 -5.15 -5.39 -5.19
N ALA A 64 -5.54 -4.43 -4.35
CA ALA A 64 -6.55 -3.44 -4.70
C ALA A 64 -6.13 -2.62 -5.94
N ALA A 65 -4.87 -2.21 -6.04
CA ALA A 65 -4.35 -1.50 -7.21
C ALA A 65 -4.44 -2.35 -8.49
N THR A 66 -4.07 -3.64 -8.43
CA THR A 66 -4.22 -4.55 -9.59
C THR A 66 -5.68 -4.75 -9.98
N THR A 67 -6.58 -4.94 -9.01
CA THR A 67 -8.02 -5.08 -9.28
C THR A 67 -8.62 -3.78 -9.83
N LEU A 68 -8.18 -2.60 -9.34
CA LEU A 68 -8.59 -1.30 -9.88
C LEU A 68 -8.11 -1.14 -11.32
N ALA A 69 -6.87 -1.50 -11.63
CA ALA A 69 -6.36 -1.45 -13.00
C ALA A 69 -7.23 -2.27 -13.97
N SER A 70 -7.60 -3.50 -13.59
CA SER A 70 -8.52 -4.32 -14.38
C SER A 70 -9.89 -3.67 -14.55
N GLN A 71 -10.45 -3.08 -13.48
CA GLN A 71 -11.74 -2.38 -13.54
C GLN A 71 -11.70 -1.13 -14.42
N CYS A 72 -10.57 -0.43 -14.43
CA CYS A 72 -10.34 0.73 -15.28
C CYS A 72 -9.91 0.37 -16.71
N ASN A 73 -9.92 -0.92 -17.08
CA ASN A 73 -9.51 -1.42 -18.38
C ASN A 73 -8.06 -1.04 -18.76
N LEU A 74 -7.21 -0.86 -17.74
CA LEU A 74 -5.78 -0.60 -17.89
C LEU A 74 -5.05 -1.92 -18.11
N PRO A 75 -3.95 -1.92 -18.87
CA PRO A 75 -3.08 -3.09 -18.99
C PRO A 75 -2.61 -3.51 -17.60
N SER A 76 -2.50 -4.83 -17.39
CA SER A 76 -2.01 -5.42 -16.16
C SER A 76 -0.63 -4.85 -15.81
N PHE A 77 -0.40 -4.53 -14.54
CA PHE A 77 0.94 -4.21 -14.06
C PHE A 77 1.81 -5.48 -14.12
N ASP A 78 2.45 -5.74 -15.25
CA ASP A 78 3.56 -6.70 -15.34
C ASP A 78 4.81 -5.98 -14.80
N CYS A 79 4.88 -5.84 -13.48
CA CYS A 79 6.09 -5.39 -12.82
C CYS A 79 7.09 -6.53 -12.90
N GLY A 80 7.78 -6.68 -14.03
CA GLY A 80 8.85 -7.65 -14.22
C GLY A 80 9.85 -7.56 -13.06
N ILE A 81 9.78 -8.51 -12.13
CA ILE A 81 10.72 -8.61 -11.03
C ILE A 81 12.00 -9.20 -11.63
N SER A 82 12.84 -8.34 -12.20
CA SER A 82 14.22 -8.71 -12.52
C SER A 82 14.95 -8.84 -11.19
N ALA A 83 15.05 -10.08 -10.70
CA ALA A 83 15.89 -10.44 -9.55
C ALA A 83 17.36 -10.12 -9.80
#